data_AF-A0A061HS26-F1
#
_entry.id   AF-A0A061HS26-F1
#
_cell.length_a   1.000
_cell.length_b   1.000
_cell.length_c   1.000
_cell.angle_alpha   90.00
_cell.angle_beta   90.00
_cell.angle_gamma   90.00
#
_symmetry.space_group_name_H-M   'P 1'
#
loop_
_entity.id
_entity.type
_entity.pdbx_description
1 polymer ?
#
loop_
_entity_poly.entity_id
_entity_poly.type
_entity_poly.pdbx_seq_one_letter_code
_entity_poly.pdbx_strand_id
1 'polypeptide(L)'
;MWMHNGGLGAWKHIKRQLGQRLKDKWYLGVQGSTDSEWAFALYLDTLERMGHNPSHPPPEGFGPTILRKVMLETIQQINEMIKNIPDSVKETEHIDTRSLLNFVVTDGHSVICTRYISSHTDQAASLYYSSGTCWEDKSCKGEYQMDRRDKGSDIVLVASEPLTFERDSWVTVPTNSVLTIHNQTVMVHPIIDEYYDASPSHSRSTKFVHDQGLVANEKVKPSLAVTAPLAKTSNFSLHNVEAETWCQEISRKNYAAINQMKFAVPQGIK
;
A
#
# COMPACT_ATOMS: atom_id res chain seq x y z
N MET A 1 12.24 -12.16 -1.04
CA MET A 1 12.98 -10.88 -1.17
C MET A 1 12.25 -9.81 -0.38
N TRP A 2 12.96 -8.79 0.12
CA TRP A 2 12.40 -7.68 0.90
C TRP A 2 13.02 -6.34 0.48
N MET A 3 12.23 -5.27 0.49
CA MET A 3 12.68 -3.88 0.33
C MET A 3 11.90 -2.97 1.27
N HIS A 4 12.50 -1.84 1.65
CA HIS A 4 11.87 -0.85 2.50
C HIS A 4 12.29 0.56 2.08
N ASN A 5 11.32 1.44 1.90
CA ASN A 5 11.54 2.88 1.75
C ASN A 5 10.84 3.61 2.91
N GLY A 6 11.62 4.24 3.78
CA GLY A 6 11.12 4.85 5.01
C GLY A 6 11.96 4.48 6.22
N GLY A 7 11.33 4.48 7.39
CA GLY A 7 11.99 4.26 8.67
C GLY A 7 11.00 3.86 9.76
N LEU A 8 11.45 2.99 10.67
CA LEU A 8 10.72 2.66 11.88
C LEU A 8 10.90 3.79 12.91
N GLY A 9 9.79 4.34 13.39
CA GLY A 9 9.77 5.32 14.45
C GLY A 9 10.44 4.80 15.73
N ALA A 10 11.07 5.69 16.48
CA ALA A 10 11.72 5.37 17.75
C ALA A 10 12.70 4.17 17.69
N TRP A 11 13.36 3.94 16.54
CA TRP A 11 14.18 2.73 16.31
C TRP A 11 15.16 2.40 17.44
N LYS A 12 15.82 3.41 18.00
CA LYS A 12 16.77 3.27 19.12
C LYS A 12 16.16 2.62 20.36
N HIS A 13 14.86 2.80 20.60
CA HIS A 13 14.15 2.28 21.77
C HIS A 13 13.52 0.91 21.49
N ILE A 14 13.02 0.68 20.29
CA ILE A 14 12.33 -0.57 19.96
C ILE A 14 13.27 -1.69 19.50
N LYS A 15 14.49 -1.38 19.03
CA LYS A 15 15.42 -2.39 18.49
C LYS A 15 15.68 -3.55 19.45
N ARG A 16 15.93 -3.27 20.73
CA ARG A 16 16.20 -4.30 21.74
C ARG A 16 14.97 -5.18 21.99
N GLN A 17 13.79 -4.56 22.10
CA GLN A 17 12.54 -5.29 22.30
C GLN A 17 12.20 -6.16 21.09
N LEU A 18 12.37 -5.64 19.87
CA LEU A 18 12.19 -6.40 18.64
C LEU A 18 13.14 -7.60 18.62
N GLY A 19 14.43 -7.40 18.91
CA GLY A 19 15.40 -8.49 18.93
C GLY A 19 15.08 -9.58 19.96
N GLN A 20 14.66 -9.22 21.17
CA GLN A 20 14.24 -10.19 22.20
C GLN A 20 13.01 -11.02 21.80
N ARG A 21 12.18 -10.47 20.91
CA ARG A 21 10.98 -11.15 20.42
C ARG A 21 11.30 -12.19 19.35
N LEU A 22 12.34 -11.99 18.54
CA LEU A 22 12.67 -12.91 17.45
C LEU A 22 13.14 -14.26 17.99
N LYS A 23 12.78 -15.36 17.32
CA LYS A 23 13.47 -16.63 17.55
C LYS A 23 14.93 -16.53 17.10
N ASP A 24 15.81 -17.31 17.73
CA ASP A 24 17.25 -17.35 17.45
C ASP A 24 17.57 -17.45 15.95
N LYS A 25 16.86 -18.31 15.21
CA LYS A 25 17.02 -18.46 13.77
C LYS A 25 16.93 -17.14 13.00
N TRP A 26 15.95 -16.30 13.34
CA TRP A 26 15.71 -15.03 12.66
C TRP A 26 16.60 -13.93 13.22
N TYR A 27 16.83 -13.94 14.54
CA TYR A 27 17.74 -13.01 15.20
C TYR A 27 19.18 -13.12 14.67
N LEU A 28 19.71 -14.35 14.63
CA LEU A 28 21.07 -14.65 14.15
C LEU A 28 21.21 -14.53 12.64
N GLY A 29 20.09 -14.51 11.90
CA GLY A 29 20.08 -14.29 10.46
C GLY A 29 20.32 -12.85 10.03
N VAL A 30 20.18 -11.89 10.95
CA VAL A 30 20.44 -10.46 10.69
C VAL A 30 21.95 -10.22 10.64
N GLN A 31 22.42 -9.61 9.55
CA GLN A 31 23.84 -9.31 9.32
C GLN A 31 24.18 -7.83 9.48
N GLY A 32 23.22 -6.95 9.25
CA GLY A 32 23.36 -5.50 9.35
C GLY A 32 22.66 -4.89 10.57
N SER A 33 22.59 -3.55 10.56
CA SER A 33 22.06 -2.75 11.66
C SER A 33 20.85 -1.90 11.28
N THR A 34 20.38 -1.99 10.03
CA THR A 34 19.28 -1.18 9.51
C THR A 34 17.96 -1.70 10.04
N ASP A 35 17.06 -0.80 10.42
CA ASP A 35 15.70 -1.13 10.83
C ASP A 35 14.95 -1.99 9.81
N SER A 36 15.25 -1.80 8.53
CA SER A 36 14.71 -2.52 7.38
C SER A 36 14.98 -4.03 7.42
N GLU A 37 16.20 -4.42 7.77
CA GLU A 37 16.57 -5.84 7.88
C GLU A 37 15.94 -6.48 9.12
N TRP A 38 15.89 -5.75 10.23
CA TRP A 38 15.22 -6.21 11.45
C TRP A 38 13.70 -6.34 11.26
N ALA A 39 13.08 -5.43 10.50
CA ALA A 39 11.67 -5.54 10.11
C ALA A 39 11.43 -6.78 9.24
N PHE A 40 12.36 -7.11 8.34
CA PHE A 40 12.26 -8.35 7.56
C PHE A 40 12.40 -9.61 8.42
N ALA A 41 13.34 -9.61 9.38
CA ALA A 41 13.46 -10.72 10.33
C ALA A 41 12.16 -10.91 11.15
N LEU A 42 11.53 -9.81 11.58
CA LEU A 42 10.22 -9.83 12.25
C LEU A 42 9.12 -10.38 11.33
N TYR A 43 9.09 -10.01 10.06
CA TYR A 43 8.15 -10.55 9.08
C TYR A 43 8.30 -12.07 8.93
N LEU A 44 9.53 -12.57 8.79
CA LEU A 44 9.80 -14.01 8.64
C LEU A 44 9.44 -14.80 9.90
N ASP A 45 9.78 -14.27 11.08
CA ASP A 45 9.41 -14.84 12.37
C ASP A 45 7.87 -14.86 12.56
N THR A 46 7.18 -13.81 12.12
CA THR A 46 5.71 -13.74 12.13
C THR A 46 5.10 -14.79 11.18
N LEU A 47 5.62 -14.92 9.96
CA LEU A 47 5.18 -15.95 8.99
C LEU A 47 5.33 -17.36 9.58
N GLU A 48 6.48 -17.65 10.21
CA GLU A 48 6.74 -18.94 10.84
C GLU A 48 5.82 -19.21 12.04
N ARG A 49 5.57 -18.21 12.88
CA ARG A 49 4.62 -18.32 14.00
C ARG A 49 3.18 -18.55 13.54
N MET A 50 2.82 -18.06 12.36
CA MET A 50 1.52 -18.31 11.75
C MET A 50 1.41 -19.70 11.10
N GLY A 51 2.44 -20.55 11.23
CA GLY A 51 2.43 -21.93 10.76
C GLY A 51 3.01 -22.14 9.36
N HIS A 52 3.63 -21.11 8.77
CA HIS A 52 4.21 -21.19 7.43
C HIS A 52 5.72 -21.13 7.47
N ASN A 53 6.41 -22.19 7.04
CA ASN A 53 7.88 -22.26 7.11
C ASN A 53 8.54 -21.41 6.00
N PRO A 54 9.19 -20.27 6.32
CA PRO A 54 9.79 -19.42 5.29
C PRO A 54 11.05 -20.04 4.65
N SER A 55 11.66 -21.04 5.28
CA SER A 55 12.82 -21.76 4.75
C SER A 55 12.44 -22.85 3.74
N HIS A 56 11.16 -23.24 3.67
CA HIS A 56 10.64 -24.23 2.75
C HIS A 56 9.32 -23.72 2.15
N PRO A 57 9.38 -22.69 1.28
CA PRO A 57 8.17 -22.14 0.66
C PRO A 57 7.46 -23.22 -0.18
N PRO A 58 6.11 -23.22 -0.22
CA PRO A 58 5.37 -24.10 -1.11
C PRO A 58 5.73 -23.83 -2.59
N PRO A 59 5.60 -24.81 -3.49
CA PRO A 59 5.91 -24.63 -4.91
C PRO A 59 5.17 -23.47 -5.57
N GLU A 60 3.93 -23.21 -5.15
CA GLU A 60 3.06 -22.14 -5.68
C GLU A 60 3.12 -20.84 -4.83
N GLY A 61 4.08 -20.75 -3.91
CA GLY A 61 4.15 -19.68 -2.93
C GLY A 61 3.19 -19.83 -1.74
N PHE A 62 3.22 -18.89 -0.82
CA PHE A 62 2.36 -18.88 0.37
C PHE A 62 0.95 -18.39 0.06
N GLY A 63 0.76 -17.71 -1.07
CA GLY A 63 -0.50 -17.10 -1.47
C GLY A 63 -0.65 -15.67 -0.94
N PRO A 64 -1.28 -14.78 -1.72
CA PRO A 64 -1.29 -13.34 -1.45
C PRO A 64 -2.01 -12.97 -0.14
N THR A 65 -3.06 -13.73 0.23
CA THR A 65 -3.82 -13.50 1.45
C THR A 65 -2.97 -13.71 2.71
N ILE A 66 -2.14 -14.75 2.72
CA ILE A 66 -1.25 -15.07 3.84
C ILE A 66 -0.17 -14.00 3.96
N LEU A 67 0.53 -13.69 2.86
CA LEU A 67 1.58 -12.66 2.87
C LEU A 67 1.04 -11.30 3.33
N ARG A 68 -0.14 -10.90 2.85
CA ARG A 68 -0.81 -9.67 3.29
C ARG A 68 -1.11 -9.71 4.79
N LYS A 69 -1.66 -10.81 5.29
CA LYS A 69 -1.98 -10.95 6.73
C LYS A 69 -0.74 -10.84 7.60
N VAL A 70 0.36 -11.50 7.20
CA VAL A 70 1.65 -11.43 7.90
C VAL A 70 2.22 -10.01 7.88
N MET A 71 2.11 -9.31 6.74
CA MET A 71 2.54 -7.93 6.63
C MET A 71 1.78 -7.01 7.59
N LEU A 72 0.45 -7.13 7.68
CA LEU A 72 -0.37 -6.35 8.60
C LEU A 72 -0.02 -6.65 10.07
N GLU A 73 0.14 -7.92 10.43
CA GLU A 73 0.57 -8.35 11.76
C GLU A 73 1.98 -7.83 12.09
N THR A 74 2.88 -7.75 11.11
CA THR A 74 4.23 -7.19 11.28
C THR A 74 4.16 -5.69 11.59
N ILE A 75 3.36 -4.93 10.83
CA ILE A 75 3.14 -3.49 11.07
C ILE A 75 2.51 -3.26 12.45
N GLN A 76 1.51 -4.06 12.82
CA GLN A 76 0.86 -3.98 14.13
C GLN A 76 1.89 -4.17 15.26
N GLN A 77 2.72 -5.22 15.20
CA GLN A 77 3.75 -5.46 16.22
C GLN A 77 4.74 -4.30 16.33
N ILE A 78 5.14 -3.68 15.22
CA ILE A 78 6.01 -2.50 15.22
C ILE A 78 5.32 -1.33 15.93
N ASN A 79 4.07 -1.02 15.55
CA ASN A 79 3.29 0.05 16.17
C ASN A 79 3.11 -0.18 17.68
N GLU A 80 2.82 -1.42 18.11
CA GLU A 80 2.67 -1.79 19.52
C GLU A 80 3.96 -1.58 20.31
N MET A 81 5.12 -1.97 19.78
CA MET A 81 6.41 -1.71 20.43
C MET A 81 6.67 -0.22 20.62
N ILE A 82 6.36 0.60 19.61
CA ILE A 82 6.51 2.06 19.68
C ILE A 82 5.52 2.66 20.70
N LYS A 83 4.28 2.17 20.71
CA LYS A 83 3.23 2.62 21.63
C LYS A 83 3.61 2.38 23.10
N ASN A 84 4.24 1.24 23.37
CA ASN A 84 4.68 0.82 24.70
C ASN A 84 5.89 1.60 25.26
N ILE A 85 6.50 2.51 24.49
CA ILE A 85 7.52 3.43 25.03
C ILE A 85 6.84 4.38 26.04
N PRO A 86 7.39 4.55 27.25
CA PRO A 86 6.80 5.47 28.25
C PRO A 86 6.74 6.91 27.74
N ASP A 87 5.63 7.61 28.00
CA ASP A 87 5.44 8.99 27.53
C ASP A 87 6.49 9.96 28.11
N SER A 88 6.93 9.73 29.35
CA SER A 88 8.03 10.50 29.96
C SER A 88 9.33 10.43 29.15
N VAL A 89 9.63 9.28 28.53
CA VAL A 89 10.80 9.09 27.68
C VAL A 89 10.60 9.77 26.33
N LYS A 90 9.40 9.63 25.72
CA LYS A 90 9.05 10.32 24.47
C LYS A 90 9.19 11.83 24.60
N GLU A 91 8.71 12.40 25.71
CA GLU A 91 8.77 13.83 25.99
C GLU A 91 10.18 14.31 26.29
N THR A 92 10.91 13.63 27.18
CA THR A 92 12.26 14.04 27.62
C THR A 92 13.28 14.00 26.48
N GLU A 93 13.21 12.97 25.63
CA GLU A 93 14.15 12.77 24.53
C GLU A 93 13.64 13.30 23.17
N HIS A 94 12.43 13.87 23.14
CA HIS A 94 11.77 14.36 21.92
C HIS A 94 11.78 13.33 20.77
N ILE A 95 11.38 12.10 21.09
CA ILE A 95 11.48 10.95 20.17
C ILE A 95 10.38 11.04 19.10
N ASP A 96 10.77 10.97 17.83
CA ASP A 96 9.80 10.76 16.75
C ASP A 96 9.34 9.29 16.75
N THR A 97 8.04 9.11 16.94
CA THR A 97 7.38 7.79 17.01
C THR A 97 6.71 7.41 15.69
N ARG A 98 6.68 8.31 14.70
CA ARG A 98 6.05 8.05 13.42
C ARG A 98 6.93 7.18 12.55
N SER A 99 6.33 6.16 11.95
CA SER A 99 6.98 5.23 11.04
C SER A 99 6.47 5.46 9.62
N LEU A 100 7.38 5.49 8.65
CA LEU A 100 7.08 5.42 7.22
C LEU A 100 7.44 4.01 6.77
N LEU A 101 6.46 3.18 6.44
CA LEU A 101 6.68 1.75 6.20
C LEU A 101 6.26 1.35 4.79
N ASN A 102 6.96 1.86 3.78
CA ASN A 102 6.77 1.35 2.42
C ASN A 102 7.58 0.07 2.24
N PHE A 103 7.03 -1.04 2.72
CA PHE A 103 7.62 -2.37 2.60
C PHE A 103 7.22 -3.01 1.29
N VAL A 104 8.12 -3.80 0.72
CA VAL A 104 7.85 -4.69 -0.41
C VAL A 104 8.37 -6.07 -0.07
N VAL A 105 7.53 -7.08 -0.20
CA VAL A 105 7.91 -8.49 -0.02
C VAL A 105 7.41 -9.33 -1.19
N THR A 106 8.21 -10.32 -1.57
CA THR A 106 7.79 -11.36 -2.53
C THR A 106 8.34 -12.73 -2.15
N ASP A 107 7.52 -13.74 -2.42
CA ASP A 107 7.83 -15.17 -2.39
C ASP A 107 8.06 -15.77 -3.80
N GLY A 108 8.19 -14.92 -4.82
CA GLY A 108 8.33 -15.31 -6.23
C GLY A 108 7.00 -15.47 -6.98
N HIS A 109 5.86 -15.50 -6.27
CA HIS A 109 4.53 -15.73 -6.87
C HIS A 109 3.57 -14.57 -6.62
N SER A 110 3.72 -13.93 -5.46
CA SER A 110 2.99 -12.73 -5.09
C SER A 110 3.96 -11.63 -4.68
N VAL A 111 3.53 -10.39 -4.89
CA VAL A 111 4.22 -9.20 -4.37
C VAL A 111 3.24 -8.43 -3.50
N ILE A 112 3.65 -8.13 -2.27
CA ILE A 112 2.90 -7.26 -1.36
C ILE A 112 3.71 -5.99 -1.15
N CYS A 113 3.11 -4.85 -1.46
CA CYS A 113 3.69 -3.54 -1.19
C CYS A 113 2.80 -2.76 -0.24
N THR A 114 3.36 -2.11 0.77
CA THR A 114 2.61 -1.19 1.63
C THR A 114 2.95 0.24 1.26
N ARG A 115 1.97 1.13 1.39
CA ARG A 115 2.20 2.57 1.47
C ARG A 115 1.62 3.04 2.79
N TYR A 116 2.44 3.19 3.82
CA TYR A 116 1.95 3.29 5.19
C TYR A 116 2.67 4.36 6.01
N ILE A 117 1.89 5.06 6.86
CA ILE A 117 2.39 5.94 7.89
C ILE A 117 1.59 5.77 9.20
N SER A 118 2.30 5.70 10.33
CA SER A 118 1.70 5.63 11.68
C SER A 118 1.35 7.02 12.24
N SER A 119 0.53 7.77 11.51
CA SER A 119 0.07 9.13 11.88
C SER A 119 -1.32 9.36 11.30
N HIS A 120 -2.18 10.11 11.99
CA HIS A 120 -3.47 10.56 11.43
C HIS A 120 -3.31 11.75 10.49
N THR A 121 -2.33 12.59 10.76
CA THR A 121 -2.21 13.93 10.17
C THR A 121 -1.17 13.99 9.05
N ASP A 122 -0.24 13.05 8.99
CA ASP A 122 0.86 13.04 8.01
C ASP A 122 0.60 12.06 6.87
N GLN A 123 1.21 12.32 5.71
CA GLN A 123 1.14 11.49 4.52
C GLN A 123 2.32 10.51 4.45
N ALA A 124 2.07 9.30 3.94
CA ALA A 124 3.12 8.31 3.69
C ALA A 124 4.02 8.70 2.50
N ALA A 125 5.23 8.11 2.47
CA ALA A 125 6.15 8.20 1.35
C ALA A 125 5.51 7.73 0.04
N SER A 126 5.95 8.31 -1.07
CA SER A 126 5.34 8.09 -2.37
C SER A 126 5.44 6.64 -2.83
N LEU A 127 4.40 6.20 -3.52
CA LEU A 127 4.36 4.89 -4.17
C LEU A 127 3.33 4.96 -5.31
N TYR A 128 3.76 4.52 -6.47
CA TYR A 128 2.99 4.46 -7.70
C TYR A 128 3.07 3.05 -8.27
N TYR A 129 2.05 2.68 -9.03
CA TYR A 129 2.11 1.49 -9.87
C TYR A 129 1.60 1.80 -11.28
N SER A 130 2.14 1.09 -12.26
CA SER A 130 1.63 1.05 -13.63
C SER A 130 1.43 -0.41 -14.02
N SER A 131 0.44 -0.68 -14.88
CA SER A 131 0.17 -2.04 -15.36
C SER A 131 -0.16 -2.01 -16.84
N GLY A 132 0.36 -2.98 -17.60
CA GLY A 132 0.21 -3.04 -19.05
C GLY A 132 0.68 -4.35 -19.64
N THR A 133 0.66 -4.46 -20.96
CA THR A 133 1.03 -5.66 -21.72
C THR A 133 2.50 -5.68 -22.14
N CYS A 134 3.12 -4.51 -22.34
CA CYS A 134 4.49 -4.42 -22.80
C CYS A 134 5.20 -3.21 -22.20
N TRP A 135 6.51 -3.33 -21.99
CA TRP A 135 7.41 -2.25 -21.60
C TRP A 135 8.53 -2.21 -22.65
N GLU A 136 8.45 -1.24 -23.55
CA GLU A 136 9.33 -1.13 -24.72
C GLU A 136 9.91 0.28 -24.83
N ASP A 137 11.13 0.36 -25.38
CA ASP A 137 11.76 1.62 -25.76
C ASP A 137 11.18 2.05 -27.11
N LYS A 138 10.33 3.07 -27.11
CA LYS A 138 9.65 3.53 -28.34
C LYS A 138 10.45 4.56 -29.13
N SER A 139 11.52 5.10 -28.55
CA SER A 139 12.40 6.04 -29.22
C SER A 139 13.83 5.53 -29.19
N CYS A 140 14.68 5.90 -30.15
CA CYS A 140 16.09 5.48 -30.15
C CYS A 140 16.92 6.18 -29.03
N LYS A 141 16.29 6.62 -27.95
CA LYS A 141 16.84 7.47 -26.89
C LYS A 141 16.62 6.92 -25.47
N GLY A 142 16.10 5.70 -25.30
CA GLY A 142 15.87 5.11 -23.97
C GLY A 142 14.62 5.64 -23.28
N GLU A 143 13.59 6.03 -24.05
CA GLU A 143 12.29 6.45 -23.52
C GLU A 143 11.35 5.25 -23.48
N TYR A 144 11.33 4.60 -22.32
CA TYR A 144 10.45 3.47 -22.08
C TYR A 144 9.02 3.92 -21.82
N GLN A 145 8.06 3.15 -22.34
CA GLN A 145 6.63 3.37 -22.11
C GLN A 145 5.93 2.06 -21.75
N MET A 146 4.93 2.15 -20.86
CA MET A 146 4.01 1.07 -20.57
C MET A 146 2.87 1.08 -21.59
N ASP A 147 2.78 0.03 -22.40
CA ASP A 147 1.75 -0.13 -23.42
C ASP A 147 0.67 -1.12 -23.01
N ARG A 148 -0.59 -0.75 -23.24
CA ARG A 148 -1.79 -1.58 -23.08
C ARG A 148 -2.34 -1.95 -24.45
N ARG A 149 -1.81 -3.00 -25.07
CA ARG A 149 -2.27 -3.50 -26.37
C ARG A 149 -3.58 -4.29 -26.23
N ASP A 150 -3.82 -4.91 -25.07
CA ASP A 150 -5.00 -5.69 -24.77
C ASP A 150 -5.60 -5.34 -23.39
N LYS A 151 -6.72 -5.97 -23.03
CA LYS A 151 -7.36 -5.84 -21.71
C LYS A 151 -6.57 -6.51 -20.57
N GLY A 152 -5.53 -7.27 -20.90
CA GLY A 152 -4.64 -7.91 -19.93
C GLY A 152 -3.55 -6.98 -19.40
N SER A 153 -2.93 -7.35 -18.28
CA SER A 153 -1.80 -6.62 -17.69
C SER A 153 -0.64 -7.55 -17.40
N ASP A 154 0.09 -7.97 -18.44
CA ASP A 154 1.20 -8.93 -18.33
C ASP A 154 2.36 -8.44 -17.46
N ILE A 155 2.52 -7.12 -17.36
CA ILE A 155 3.59 -6.44 -16.62
C ILE A 155 2.98 -5.47 -15.62
N VAL A 156 3.50 -5.50 -14.39
CA VAL A 156 3.19 -4.52 -13.36
C VAL A 156 4.49 -3.91 -12.86
N LEU A 157 4.58 -2.58 -12.94
CA LEU A 157 5.68 -1.79 -12.41
C LEU A 157 5.23 -1.11 -11.12
N VAL A 158 6.10 -1.13 -10.10
CA VAL A 158 5.89 -0.41 -8.84
C VAL A 158 7.12 0.43 -8.57
N ALA A 159 6.95 1.71 -8.30
CA ALA A 159 8.05 2.64 -8.09
C ALA A 159 7.68 3.77 -7.12
N SER A 160 8.69 4.37 -6.50
CA SER A 160 8.52 5.54 -5.63
C SER A 160 8.15 6.81 -6.42
N GLU A 161 8.43 6.83 -7.73
CA GLU A 161 8.11 7.91 -8.65
C GLU A 161 7.81 7.37 -10.06
N PRO A 162 7.01 8.07 -10.89
CA PRO A 162 6.81 7.69 -12.28
C PRO A 162 8.12 7.66 -13.06
N LEU A 163 8.46 6.51 -13.65
CA LEU A 163 9.71 6.33 -14.42
C LEU A 163 9.59 6.80 -15.88
N THR A 164 8.39 7.14 -16.34
CA THR A 164 8.11 7.56 -17.72
C THR A 164 7.66 9.01 -17.77
N PHE A 165 7.85 9.65 -18.92
CA PHE A 165 7.32 10.99 -19.18
C PHE A 165 5.78 11.01 -19.15
N GLU A 166 5.14 9.95 -19.61
CA GLU A 166 3.69 9.79 -19.56
C GLU A 166 3.20 9.39 -18.16
N ARG A 167 3.07 10.40 -17.31
CA ARG A 167 2.61 10.26 -15.92
C ARG A 167 1.17 9.73 -15.81
N ASP A 168 0.35 9.93 -16.84
CA ASP A 168 -1.05 9.46 -16.85
C ASP A 168 -1.18 7.93 -16.83
N SER A 169 -0.11 7.22 -17.19
CA SER A 169 -0.04 5.74 -17.10
C SER A 169 0.23 5.23 -15.67
N TRP A 170 0.54 6.12 -14.72
CA TRP A 170 0.88 5.78 -13.34
C TRP A 170 -0.27 6.10 -12.39
N VAL A 171 -0.60 5.13 -11.56
CA VAL A 171 -1.63 5.25 -10.53
C VAL A 171 -0.97 5.43 -9.17
N THR A 172 -1.43 6.44 -8.42
CA THR A 172 -0.99 6.66 -7.04
C THR A 172 -1.54 5.56 -6.13
N VAL A 173 -0.68 4.96 -5.29
CA VAL A 173 -1.16 4.10 -4.20
C VAL A 173 -1.68 5.01 -3.08
N PRO A 174 -2.91 4.84 -2.58
CA PRO A 174 -3.43 5.65 -1.48
C PRO A 174 -2.62 5.49 -0.19
N THR A 175 -2.62 6.50 0.67
CA THR A 175 -1.97 6.42 1.98
C THR A 175 -2.66 5.36 2.83
N ASN A 176 -1.88 4.61 3.60
CA ASN A 176 -2.33 3.50 4.46
C ASN A 176 -3.11 2.45 3.66
N SER A 177 -2.49 1.97 2.58
CA SER A 177 -3.01 0.91 1.74
C SER A 177 -1.95 -0.15 1.45
N VAL A 178 -2.41 -1.35 1.14
CA VAL A 178 -1.60 -2.47 0.67
C VAL A 178 -1.94 -2.77 -0.79
N LEU A 179 -0.92 -2.72 -1.63
CA LEU A 179 -0.93 -3.16 -3.01
C LEU A 179 -0.56 -4.65 -3.04
N THR A 180 -1.38 -5.47 -3.66
CA THR A 180 -1.17 -6.91 -3.84
C THR A 180 -1.12 -7.21 -5.31
N ILE A 181 -0.04 -7.85 -5.75
CA ILE A 181 0.14 -8.32 -7.12
C ILE A 181 0.22 -9.85 -7.07
N HIS A 182 -0.65 -10.52 -7.79
CA HIS A 182 -0.64 -11.98 -7.93
C HIS A 182 -1.27 -12.36 -9.28
N ASN A 183 -0.60 -13.24 -10.03
CA ASN A 183 -1.02 -13.63 -11.37
C ASN A 183 -1.42 -12.42 -12.21
N GLN A 184 -0.51 -11.43 -12.27
CA GLN A 184 -0.66 -10.21 -13.07
C GLN A 184 -1.84 -9.31 -12.66
N THR A 185 -2.59 -9.69 -11.62
CA THR A 185 -3.73 -8.94 -11.09
C THR A 185 -3.26 -8.03 -9.97
N VAL A 186 -3.63 -6.75 -10.06
CA VAL A 186 -3.31 -5.75 -9.05
C VAL A 186 -4.55 -5.47 -8.21
N MET A 187 -4.42 -5.58 -6.89
CA MET A 187 -5.48 -5.26 -5.93
C MET A 187 -4.97 -4.28 -4.89
N VAL A 188 -5.76 -3.26 -4.57
CA VAL A 188 -5.45 -2.27 -3.53
C VAL A 188 -6.47 -2.43 -2.41
N HIS A 189 -5.99 -2.61 -1.19
CA HIS A 189 -6.84 -2.70 0.00
C HIS A 189 -6.41 -1.67 1.04
N PRO A 190 -7.34 -1.01 1.75
CA PRO A 190 -6.98 -0.14 2.85
C PRO A 190 -6.39 -0.96 4.02
N ILE A 191 -5.43 -0.36 4.73
CA ILE A 191 -4.96 -0.84 6.03
C ILE A 191 -5.89 -0.21 7.07
N ILE A 192 -6.68 -1.04 7.75
CA ILE A 192 -7.65 -0.60 8.77
C ILE A 192 -7.00 -0.76 10.14
N ASP A 193 -6.47 0.33 10.67
CA ASP A 193 -5.89 0.42 12.01
C ASP A 193 -6.27 1.75 12.68
N GLU A 194 -5.60 2.10 13.80
CA GLU A 194 -5.90 3.34 14.51
C GLU A 194 -5.67 4.58 13.64
N TYR A 195 -4.80 4.54 12.62
CA TYR A 195 -4.49 5.68 11.75
C TYR A 195 -5.34 5.75 10.47
N TYR A 196 -6.26 4.80 10.28
CA TYR A 196 -7.20 4.81 9.15
C TYR A 196 -8.23 5.92 9.29
N ASP A 197 -8.53 6.59 8.17
CA ASP A 197 -9.62 7.56 8.08
C ASP A 197 -10.57 7.15 6.95
N ALA A 198 -11.86 7.02 7.26
CA ALA A 198 -12.89 6.63 6.31
C ALA A 198 -13.34 7.79 5.40
N SER A 199 -13.04 9.04 5.77
CA SER A 199 -13.44 10.22 5.03
C SER A 199 -12.61 10.38 3.75
N PRO A 200 -13.23 10.40 2.56
CA PRO A 200 -12.53 10.65 1.30
C PRO A 200 -11.91 12.05 1.21
N SER A 201 -12.37 13.00 2.03
CA SER A 201 -11.87 14.38 2.07
C SER A 201 -10.76 14.60 3.10
N HIS A 202 -10.34 13.54 3.80
CA HIS A 202 -9.28 13.65 4.80
C HIS A 202 -7.96 14.10 4.15
N SER A 203 -7.43 15.23 4.63
CA SER A 203 -6.19 15.81 4.11
C SER A 203 -5.05 15.56 5.10
N ARG A 204 -3.92 15.10 4.56
CA ARG A 204 -2.70 14.81 5.32
C ARG A 204 -1.57 15.74 4.89
N SER A 205 -0.76 16.16 5.86
CA SER A 205 0.42 17.00 5.70
C SER A 205 1.55 16.23 5.03
N THR A 206 2.25 16.87 4.10
CA THR A 206 3.48 16.33 3.47
C THR A 206 4.74 16.70 4.24
N LYS A 207 4.63 17.51 5.30
CA LYS A 207 5.80 18.04 6.01
C LYS A 207 6.71 16.94 6.54
N PHE A 208 6.15 15.96 7.24
CA PHE A 208 6.95 14.91 7.87
C PHE A 208 7.75 14.08 6.87
N VAL A 209 7.12 13.63 5.78
CA VAL A 209 7.80 12.84 4.75
C VAL A 209 8.96 13.64 4.10
N HIS A 210 8.78 14.95 3.88
CA HIS A 210 9.85 15.82 3.38
C HIS A 210 10.97 16.05 4.41
N ASP A 211 10.62 16.22 5.69
CA ASP A 211 11.61 16.34 6.77
C ASP A 211 12.46 15.06 6.91
N GLN A 212 11.93 13.89 6.50
CA GLN A 212 12.65 12.62 6.39
C GLN A 212 13.43 12.43 5.06
N GLY A 213 13.49 13.46 4.19
CA GLY A 213 14.19 13.39 2.91
C GLY A 213 13.47 12.57 1.84
N LEU A 214 12.18 12.29 2.03
CA LEU A 214 11.35 11.52 1.10
C LEU A 214 10.33 12.41 0.40
N VAL A 215 9.69 11.85 -0.62
CA VAL A 215 8.68 12.55 -1.45
C VAL A 215 7.30 12.00 -1.13
N ALA A 216 6.30 12.89 -1.09
CA ALA A 216 4.89 12.49 -0.97
C ALA A 216 4.27 12.32 -2.37
N ASN A 217 3.21 11.51 -2.51
CA ASN A 217 2.50 11.45 -3.80
C ASN A 217 1.97 12.83 -4.21
N GLU A 218 2.10 13.15 -5.50
CA GLU A 218 1.54 14.38 -6.05
C GLU A 218 0.03 14.40 -5.83
N LYS A 219 -0.52 15.57 -5.45
CA LYS A 219 -1.98 15.75 -5.46
C LYS A 219 -2.43 15.62 -6.91
N VAL A 220 -3.28 14.63 -7.19
CA VAL A 220 -3.99 14.56 -8.47
C VAL A 220 -4.76 15.87 -8.60
N LYS A 221 -4.32 16.77 -9.49
CA LYS A 221 -5.14 17.92 -9.87
C LYS A 221 -6.43 17.32 -10.39
N PRO A 222 -7.63 17.74 -9.92
CA PRO A 222 -8.85 17.33 -10.56
C PRO A 222 -8.70 17.70 -12.03
N SER A 223 -8.64 16.70 -12.90
CA SER A 223 -8.58 16.92 -14.34
C SER A 223 -9.74 17.85 -14.67
N LEU A 224 -9.43 19.01 -15.25
CA LEU A 224 -10.48 19.85 -15.84
C LEU A 224 -11.33 18.93 -16.70
N ALA A 225 -12.58 18.75 -16.30
CA ALA A 225 -13.53 17.97 -17.06
C ALA A 225 -13.42 18.44 -18.52
N VAL A 226 -13.13 17.52 -19.42
CA VAL A 226 -13.25 17.75 -20.85
C VAL A 226 -14.68 18.21 -21.08
N THR A 227 -14.87 19.51 -21.24
CA THR A 227 -16.14 20.09 -21.67
C THR A 227 -16.40 19.57 -23.07
N ALA A 228 -17.23 18.53 -23.16
CA ALA A 228 -17.94 18.24 -24.40
C ALA A 228 -18.76 19.49 -24.80
N PRO A 229 -18.90 19.80 -26.10
CA PRO A 229 -19.61 20.99 -26.52
C PRO A 229 -21.09 20.89 -26.13
N LEU A 230 -21.55 21.77 -25.25
CA LEU A 230 -22.95 21.91 -24.88
C LEU A 230 -23.76 22.41 -26.08
N ALA A 231 -24.65 21.54 -26.58
CA ALA A 231 -25.79 21.97 -27.38
C ALA A 231 -26.70 22.87 -26.54
N LYS A 232 -27.04 24.04 -27.09
CA LYS A 232 -27.94 25.02 -26.47
C LYS A 232 -29.33 24.40 -26.27
N THR A 233 -29.92 24.54 -25.09
CA THR A 233 -31.34 24.94 -24.93
C THR A 233 -31.66 25.39 -23.49
N SER A 234 -32.15 26.63 -23.41
CA SER A 234 -33.10 27.27 -22.48
C SER A 234 -33.21 26.86 -20.99
N ASN A 235 -32.87 27.85 -20.15
CA ASN A 235 -33.52 28.30 -18.90
C ASN A 235 -34.55 27.37 -18.21
N PHE A 236 -34.16 26.84 -17.05
CA PHE A 236 -35.03 26.74 -15.88
C PHE A 236 -34.20 27.01 -14.62
N SER A 237 -34.63 27.99 -13.82
CA SER A 237 -34.18 28.21 -12.45
C SER A 237 -34.95 27.25 -11.55
N LEU A 238 -34.28 26.62 -10.57
CA LEU A 238 -34.68 26.54 -9.15
C LEU A 238 -33.83 25.52 -8.36
N HIS A 239 -33.41 25.98 -7.16
CA HIS A 239 -33.14 25.29 -5.90
C HIS A 239 -32.03 24.21 -5.75
N ASN A 240 -31.03 24.61 -4.94
CA ASN A 240 -30.13 23.74 -4.16
C ASN A 240 -30.90 22.93 -3.11
N VAL A 241 -31.26 21.68 -3.43
CA VAL A 241 -31.41 20.55 -2.50
C VAL A 241 -31.14 19.28 -3.36
N GLU A 242 -30.57 18.21 -2.81
CA GLU A 242 -30.33 16.88 -3.44
C GLU A 242 -28.90 16.50 -3.92
N ALA A 243 -27.85 17.00 -3.25
CA ALA A 243 -26.51 16.39 -3.41
C ALA A 243 -26.27 15.18 -2.47
N GLU A 244 -26.97 15.09 -1.34
CA GLU A 244 -26.75 14.03 -0.34
C GLU A 244 -27.53 12.73 -0.63
N THR A 245 -28.70 12.83 -1.25
CA THR A 245 -29.53 11.67 -1.62
C THR A 245 -28.91 10.84 -2.74
N TRP A 246 -28.22 11.48 -3.70
CA TRP A 246 -27.59 10.79 -4.82
C TRP A 246 -26.36 9.96 -4.42
N CYS A 247 -25.53 10.48 -3.50
CA CYS A 247 -24.35 9.77 -2.98
C CYS A 247 -24.71 8.54 -2.12
N GLN A 248 -25.83 8.60 -1.38
CA GLN A 248 -26.30 7.48 -0.58
C GLN A 248 -26.89 6.35 -1.45
N GLU A 249 -27.48 6.69 -2.60
CA GLU A 249 -28.10 5.70 -3.49
C GLU A 249 -27.07 4.89 -4.30
N ILE A 250 -25.93 5.50 -4.67
CA ILE A 250 -24.81 4.80 -5.31
C ILE A 250 -24.13 3.84 -4.33
N SER A 251 -23.95 4.24 -3.06
CA SER A 251 -23.37 3.37 -2.02
C SER A 251 -24.27 2.16 -1.72
N ARG A 252 -25.60 2.33 -1.70
CA ARG A 252 -26.54 1.20 -1.53
C ARG A 252 -26.57 0.25 -2.73
N LYS A 253 -26.52 0.76 -3.96
CA LYS A 253 -26.52 -0.07 -5.17
C LYS A 253 -25.24 -0.91 -5.30
N ASN A 254 -24.09 -0.38 -4.88
CA ASN A 254 -22.83 -1.13 -4.88
C ASN A 254 -22.77 -2.20 -3.77
N TYR A 255 -23.34 -1.94 -2.59
CA TYR A 255 -23.42 -2.94 -1.51
C TYR A 255 -24.38 -4.10 -1.83
N ALA A 256 -25.49 -3.83 -2.54
CA ALA A 256 -26.45 -4.85 -2.94
C ALA A 256 -25.92 -5.78 -4.06
N ALA A 257 -25.10 -5.25 -4.98
CA ALA A 257 -24.50 -6.03 -6.06
C ALA A 257 -23.46 -7.05 -5.56
N ILE A 258 -22.75 -6.74 -4.46
CA ILE A 258 -21.74 -7.62 -3.86
C ILE A 258 -22.39 -8.81 -3.13
N ASN A 259 -23.59 -8.64 -2.56
CA ASN A 259 -24.29 -9.69 -1.81
C ASN A 259 -25.18 -10.62 -2.67
N GLN A 260 -25.32 -10.37 -3.98
CA GLN A 260 -26.16 -11.22 -4.87
C GLN A 260 -25.38 -12.22 -5.73
N MET A 261 -24.04 -12.24 -5.69
CA MET A 261 -23.26 -13.28 -6.37
C MET A 261 -23.27 -14.59 -5.56
N LYS A 262 -24.31 -15.40 -5.76
CA LYS A 262 -24.31 -16.81 -5.37
C LYS A 262 -23.27 -17.56 -6.23
N PHE A 263 -22.27 -18.14 -5.58
CA PHE A 263 -21.32 -19.05 -6.20
C PHE A 263 -22.05 -20.32 -6.68
N ALA A 264 -22.11 -20.52 -7.99
CA ALA A 264 -22.46 -21.80 -8.58
C ALA A 264 -21.20 -22.69 -8.58
N VAL A 265 -21.27 -23.80 -7.85
CA VAL A 265 -20.23 -24.85 -7.85
C VAL A 265 -20.49 -25.75 -9.08
N PRO A 266 -19.55 -25.88 -10.04
CA PRO A 266 -19.69 -26.88 -11.08
C PRO A 266 -19.38 -28.27 -10.50
N GLN A 267 -20.38 -29.16 -10.51
CA GLN A 267 -20.18 -30.57 -10.25
C GLN A 267 -19.46 -31.24 -11.42
N GLY A 268 -18.37 -31.94 -11.09
CA GLY A 268 -17.96 -33.24 -11.62
C GLY A 268 -17.78 -33.43 -13.13
N ILE A 269 -16.59 -33.86 -13.52
CA ILE A 269 -16.41 -34.81 -14.62
C ILE A 269 -15.53 -35.96 -14.10
N LYS A 270 -16.04 -37.18 -14.31
CA LYS A 270 -15.44 -38.48 -13.96
C LYS A 270 -14.21 -38.78 -14.79
#